data_AF-A0A448SZF9-F1
#
_entry.id   AF-A0A448SZF9-F1
#
_cell.length_a   1.000
_cell.length_b   1.000
_cell.length_c   1.000
_cell.angle_alpha   90.00
_cell.angle_beta   90.00
_cell.angle_gamma   90.00
#
_symmetry.space_group_name_H-M   'P 1'
#
loop_
_entity.id
_entity.type
_entity.pdbx_description
1 polymer ?
#
loop_
_entity_poly.entity_id
_entity_poly.type
_entity_poly.pdbx_seq_one_letter_code
_entity_poly.pdbx_strand_id
1 'polypeptide(L)'
;MFIQETLRFVVDILKVPAVLVGVIALIGLLAQKKSFSDVVKGTVKTILGFIVLGGGATVLVGSLNPLGGMFEHAFNIQGIIPNNEAIVSISLEKYGASTALIMAFGMVANIIVARFTRLKYIFLTGHHTFYMACMIGIILTVAGFEGVQLVFTGALTLGLVMAFFPAIAQRYMRRITGNDDIAFGHFGTLGYVLSGWLGSKVGKNSRSTEEMNLPKNLSFLRDSSISISMTMIVIYLILAICAGQDYVESQLSGGQNYLVYSIIQAITFAAGVFIILQGVRLILAEIVPAFTGFSEKLVPNARPALDCPVVYPYARMRC
;
A
#
# COMPACT_ATOMS: atom_id res chain seq x y z
N MET A 1 -14.52 -0.85 40.86
CA MET A 1 -13.06 -0.67 40.63
C MET A 1 -12.51 -1.73 39.69
N PHE A 2 -12.40 -3.00 40.09
CA PHE A 2 -11.79 -4.06 39.26
C PHE A 2 -12.40 -4.24 37.86
N ILE A 3 -13.74 -4.20 37.73
CA ILE A 3 -14.42 -4.30 36.42
C ILE A 3 -14.11 -3.08 35.53
N GLN A 4 -14.06 -1.88 36.10
CA GLN A 4 -13.71 -0.66 35.35
C GLN A 4 -12.24 -0.64 34.94
N GLU A 5 -11.34 -1.11 35.80
CA GLU A 5 -9.92 -1.25 35.47
C GLU A 5 -9.68 -2.32 34.40
N THR A 6 -10.38 -3.44 34.46
CA THR A 6 -10.33 -4.50 33.44
C THR A 6 -10.88 -4.00 32.11
N LEU A 7 -12.02 -3.28 32.11
CA LEU A 7 -12.57 -2.65 30.92
C LEU A 7 -11.62 -1.61 30.34
N ARG A 8 -11.01 -0.78 31.19
CA ARG A 8 -10.06 0.24 30.78
C ARG A 8 -8.79 -0.39 30.19
N PHE A 9 -8.29 -1.46 30.80
CA PHE A 9 -7.16 -2.25 30.30
C PHE A 9 -7.47 -2.88 28.93
N VAL A 10 -8.63 -3.52 28.78
CA VAL A 10 -9.05 -4.10 27.48
C VAL A 10 -9.20 -3.01 26.42
N VAL A 11 -9.84 -1.88 26.78
CA VAL A 11 -10.00 -0.73 25.87
C VAL A 11 -8.63 -0.15 25.48
N ASP A 12 -7.71 -0.02 26.43
CA ASP A 12 -6.38 0.55 26.17
C ASP A 12 -5.52 -0.38 25.31
N ILE A 13 -5.65 -1.70 25.46
CA ILE A 13 -5.06 -2.68 24.54
C ILE A 13 -5.64 -2.53 23.13
N LEU A 14 -6.96 -2.43 23.02
CA LEU A 14 -7.65 -2.33 21.72
C LEU A 14 -7.45 -0.97 21.03
N LYS A 15 -7.05 0.07 21.77
CA LYS A 15 -6.65 1.37 21.20
C LYS A 15 -5.31 1.30 20.48
N VAL A 16 -4.46 0.32 20.76
CA VAL A 16 -3.19 0.14 20.04
C VAL A 16 -3.48 -0.51 18.69
N PRO A 17 -3.29 0.19 17.56
CA PRO A 17 -3.67 -0.34 16.25
C PRO A 17 -3.00 -1.67 15.91
N ALA A 18 -1.71 -1.82 16.25
CA ALA A 18 -0.97 -3.06 16.05
C ALA A 18 -1.63 -4.26 16.74
N VAL A 19 -2.08 -4.08 17.98
CA VAL A 19 -2.71 -5.15 18.76
C VAL A 19 -4.10 -5.47 18.23
N LEU A 20 -4.89 -4.45 17.87
CA LEU A 20 -6.20 -4.63 17.29
C LEU A 20 -6.15 -5.42 15.97
N VAL A 21 -5.20 -5.10 15.08
CA VAL A 21 -4.98 -5.86 13.85
C VAL A 21 -4.52 -7.29 14.14
N GLY A 22 -3.68 -7.48 15.17
CA GLY A 22 -3.32 -8.81 15.68
C GLY A 22 -4.53 -9.63 16.13
N VAL A 23 -5.46 -9.03 16.86
CA VAL A 23 -6.71 -9.69 17.30
C VAL A 23 -7.59 -10.07 16.11
N ILE A 24 -7.67 -9.23 15.07
CA ILE A 24 -8.41 -9.56 13.84
C ILE A 24 -7.77 -10.78 13.16
N ALA A 25 -6.44 -10.82 13.05
CA ALA A 25 -5.73 -11.99 12.51
C ALA A 25 -5.95 -13.24 13.37
N LEU A 26 -5.90 -13.12 14.70
CA LEU A 26 -6.20 -14.19 15.65
C LEU A 26 -7.58 -14.80 15.38
N ILE A 27 -8.62 -13.97 15.31
CA ILE A 27 -10.00 -14.40 15.04
C ILE A 27 -10.09 -15.08 13.69
N GLY A 28 -9.47 -14.51 12.65
CA GLY A 28 -9.44 -15.08 11.30
C GLY A 28 -8.76 -16.45 11.24
N LEU A 29 -7.65 -16.65 11.95
CA LEU A 29 -6.92 -17.92 12.00
C LEU A 29 -7.66 -18.98 12.82
N LEU A 30 -8.31 -18.59 13.92
CA LEU A 30 -9.17 -19.46 14.72
C LEU A 30 -10.40 -19.92 13.91
N ALA A 31 -11.03 -19.01 13.16
CA ALA A 31 -12.18 -19.33 12.31
C ALA A 31 -11.82 -20.36 11.21
N GLN A 32 -10.58 -20.36 10.74
CA GLN A 32 -10.05 -21.36 9.80
C GLN A 32 -9.64 -22.68 10.46
N LYS A 33 -9.74 -22.79 11.79
CA LYS A 33 -9.29 -23.96 12.55
C LYS A 33 -7.81 -24.30 12.30
N LYS A 34 -6.96 -23.27 12.18
CA LYS A 34 -5.50 -23.45 12.07
C LYS A 34 -4.93 -24.03 13.37
N SER A 35 -3.73 -24.62 13.29
CA SER A 35 -3.06 -25.17 14.48
C SER A 35 -2.76 -24.07 15.50
N PHE A 36 -2.69 -24.41 16.79
CA PHE A 36 -2.33 -23.44 17.83
C PHE A 36 -1.02 -22.72 17.51
N SER A 37 -0.03 -23.45 16.98
CA SER A 37 1.26 -22.88 16.56
C SER A 37 1.10 -21.81 15.49
N ASP A 38 0.27 -22.06 14.48
CA ASP A 38 0.03 -21.12 13.38
C ASP A 38 -0.77 -19.90 13.85
N VAL A 39 -1.76 -20.12 14.72
CA VAL A 39 -2.58 -19.05 15.31
C VAL A 39 -1.69 -18.07 16.10
N VAL A 40 -0.81 -18.58 16.96
CA VAL A 40 0.14 -17.75 17.73
C VAL A 40 1.12 -17.03 16.81
N LYS A 41 1.76 -17.77 15.88
CA LYS A 41 2.71 -17.17 14.93
C LYS A 41 2.08 -16.06 14.11
N GLY A 42 0.88 -16.29 13.57
CA GLY A 42 0.22 -15.33 12.72
C GLY A 42 -0.24 -14.09 13.46
N THR A 43 -0.77 -14.26 14.67
CA THR A 43 -1.14 -13.14 15.55
C THR A 43 0.07 -12.27 15.88
N VAL A 44 1.17 -12.88 16.34
CA VAL A 44 2.38 -12.14 16.74
C VAL A 44 3.06 -11.48 15.55
N LYS A 45 3.17 -12.15 14.40
CA LYS A 45 3.74 -11.56 13.18
C LYS A 45 2.92 -10.40 12.65
N THR A 46 1.60 -10.46 12.80
CA THR A 46 0.73 -9.35 12.41
C THR A 46 1.00 -8.10 13.27
N ILE A 47 1.10 -8.28 14.59
CA ILE A 47 1.46 -7.18 15.52
C ILE A 47 2.86 -6.64 15.19
N LEU A 48 3.84 -7.54 15.05
CA LEU A 48 5.21 -7.18 14.71
C LEU A 48 5.30 -6.42 13.38
N GLY A 49 4.59 -6.88 12.35
CA GLY A 49 4.56 -6.23 11.05
C GLY A 49 4.03 -4.81 11.13
N PHE A 50 3.04 -4.54 11.98
CA PHE A 50 2.52 -3.20 12.20
C PHE A 50 3.52 -2.30 12.94
N ILE A 51 4.25 -2.84 13.92
CA ILE A 51 5.33 -2.10 14.61
C ILE A 51 6.46 -1.76 13.63
N VAL A 52 6.89 -2.72 12.81
CA VAL A 52 7.92 -2.51 11.77
C VAL A 52 7.45 -1.45 10.76
N LEU A 53 6.20 -1.51 10.34
CA LEU A 53 5.59 -0.51 9.46
C LEU A 53 5.68 0.89 10.08
N GLY A 54 5.27 1.05 11.34
CA GLY A 54 5.38 2.33 12.06
C GLY A 54 6.82 2.84 12.16
N GLY A 55 7.78 1.96 12.47
CA GLY A 55 9.21 2.32 12.49
C GLY A 55 9.73 2.80 11.13
N GLY A 56 9.36 2.11 10.05
CA GLY A 56 9.70 2.51 8.69
C GLY A 56 9.09 3.85 8.28
N ALA A 57 7.88 4.13 8.75
CA ALA A 57 7.22 5.41 8.55
C ALA A 57 7.97 6.57 9.19
N THR A 58 8.45 6.40 10.43
CA THR A 58 9.26 7.43 11.10
C THR A 58 10.53 7.74 10.31
N VAL A 59 11.22 6.71 9.81
CA VAL A 59 12.41 6.89 8.96
C VAL A 59 12.05 7.61 7.65
N LEU A 60 10.97 7.19 7.00
CA LEU A 60 10.52 7.77 5.74
C LEU A 60 10.13 9.24 5.89
N VAL A 61 9.29 9.57 6.87
CA VAL A 61 8.82 10.93 7.16
C VAL A 61 9.97 11.82 7.60
N GLY A 62 10.90 11.28 8.39
CA GLY A 62 12.13 11.96 8.79
C GLY A 62 12.98 12.41 7.59
N SER A 63 12.94 11.67 6.47
CA SER A 63 13.55 12.13 5.22
C SER A 63 12.64 13.10 4.45
N LEU A 64 11.34 12.82 4.32
CA LEU A 64 10.43 13.68 3.54
C LEU A 64 10.30 15.11 4.09
N ASN A 65 10.39 15.31 5.40
CA ASN A 65 10.25 16.64 6.01
C ASN A 65 11.33 17.64 5.52
N PRO A 66 12.64 17.32 5.59
CA PRO A 66 13.69 18.13 4.97
C PRO A 66 13.47 18.40 3.47
N LEU A 67 13.04 17.38 2.72
CA LEU A 67 12.75 17.52 1.30
C LEU A 67 11.63 18.53 1.04
N GLY A 68 10.56 18.47 1.84
CA GLY A 68 9.45 19.42 1.82
C GLY A 68 9.90 20.83 2.15
N GLY A 69 10.76 20.99 3.17
CA GLY A 69 11.34 22.27 3.54
C GLY A 69 12.23 22.88 2.45
N MET A 70 12.99 22.06 1.70
CA MET A 70 13.73 22.54 0.53
C MET A 70 12.80 22.96 -0.60
N PHE A 71 11.75 22.19 -0.86
CA PHE A 71 10.77 22.50 -1.90
C PHE A 71 10.01 23.80 -1.61
N GLU A 72 9.52 23.97 -0.38
CA GLU A 72 8.82 25.18 0.06
C GLU A 72 9.72 26.41 -0.03
N HIS A 73 10.97 26.32 0.43
CA HIS A 73 11.92 27.43 0.35
C HIS A 73 12.30 27.78 -1.10
N ALA A 74 12.60 26.77 -1.92
CA ALA A 74 13.07 26.99 -3.29
C ALA A 74 11.98 27.53 -4.23
N PHE A 75 10.73 27.11 -4.04
CA PHE A 75 9.64 27.43 -4.98
C PHE A 75 8.53 28.30 -4.38
N ASN A 76 8.60 28.60 -3.08
CA ASN A 76 7.59 29.35 -2.35
C ASN A 76 6.18 28.72 -2.47
N ILE A 77 6.14 27.38 -2.52
CA ILE A 77 4.92 26.58 -2.64
C ILE A 77 4.79 25.74 -1.38
N GLN A 78 3.69 25.91 -0.65
CA GLN A 78 3.32 24.98 0.40
C GLN A 78 2.79 23.70 -0.23
N GLY A 79 3.45 22.57 0.04
CA GLY A 79 3.09 21.29 -0.56
C GLY A 79 3.42 20.11 0.34
N ILE A 80 2.55 19.11 0.32
CA ILE A 80 2.81 17.80 0.92
C ILE A 80 3.42 16.93 -0.18
N ILE A 81 4.52 16.25 0.12
CA ILE A 81 5.12 15.31 -0.84
C ILE A 81 4.20 14.07 -0.93
N PRO A 82 3.60 13.80 -2.11
CA PRO A 82 2.64 12.72 -2.25
C PRO A 82 3.35 11.37 -2.18
N ASN A 83 3.25 10.71 -1.03
CA ASN A 83 3.77 9.37 -0.81
C ASN A 83 2.73 8.54 -0.03
N ASN A 84 2.26 7.45 -0.66
CA ASN A 84 1.19 6.63 -0.10
C ASN A 84 1.61 6.00 1.22
N GLU A 85 2.82 5.45 1.27
CA GLU A 85 3.37 4.77 2.44
C GLU A 85 3.47 5.72 3.64
N ALA A 86 3.99 6.93 3.43
CA ALA A 86 4.13 7.95 4.46
C ALA A 86 2.76 8.42 4.99
N ILE A 87 1.86 8.81 4.08
CA ILE A 87 0.55 9.37 4.45
C ILE A 87 -0.27 8.32 5.20
N VAL A 88 -0.33 7.08 4.69
CA VAL A 88 -1.07 6.01 5.36
C VAL A 88 -0.45 5.73 6.72
N SER A 89 0.87 5.58 6.82
CA SER A 89 1.49 5.19 8.07
C SER A 89 1.31 6.23 9.18
N ILE A 90 1.43 7.53 8.89
CA ILE A 90 1.11 8.60 9.85
C ILE A 90 -0.37 8.53 10.23
N SER A 91 -1.24 8.31 9.25
CA SER A 91 -2.69 8.28 9.48
C SER A 91 -3.13 7.10 10.34
N LEU A 92 -2.37 6.01 10.37
CA LEU A 92 -2.68 4.83 11.19
C LEU A 92 -2.60 5.10 12.69
N GLU A 93 -1.83 6.08 13.14
CA GLU A 93 -1.79 6.47 14.56
C GLU A 93 -3.17 6.93 15.04
N LYS A 94 -3.91 7.64 14.18
CA LYS A 94 -5.23 8.19 14.49
C LYS A 94 -6.38 7.30 14.01
N TYR A 95 -6.24 6.68 12.83
CA TYR A 95 -7.32 5.98 12.14
C TYR A 95 -7.06 4.48 11.97
N GLY A 96 -6.05 3.92 12.64
CA GLY A 96 -5.66 2.51 12.47
C GLY A 96 -6.78 1.53 12.79
N ALA A 97 -7.59 1.83 13.83
CA ALA A 97 -8.70 0.98 14.22
C ALA A 97 -9.83 0.94 13.17
N SER A 98 -10.29 2.10 12.71
CA SER A 98 -11.30 2.17 11.66
C SER A 98 -10.78 1.57 10.34
N THR A 99 -9.51 1.81 10.02
CA THR A 99 -8.83 1.21 8.85
C THR A 99 -8.87 -0.31 8.88
N ALA A 100 -8.49 -0.92 10.01
CA ALA A 100 -8.47 -2.38 10.16
C ALA A 100 -9.87 -2.99 10.02
N LEU A 101 -10.87 -2.36 10.65
CA LEU A 101 -12.27 -2.80 10.57
C LEU A 101 -12.82 -2.65 9.15
N ILE A 102 -12.59 -1.51 8.49
CA ILE A 102 -13.01 -1.27 7.10
C ILE A 102 -12.35 -2.29 6.17
N MET A 103 -11.06 -2.61 6.34
CA MET A 103 -10.39 -3.64 5.56
C MET A 103 -11.03 -5.01 5.78
N ALA A 104 -11.22 -5.44 7.04
CA ALA A 104 -11.77 -6.75 7.36
C ALA A 104 -13.19 -6.93 6.83
N PHE A 105 -14.09 -5.98 7.11
CA PHE A 105 -15.46 -6.03 6.62
C PHE A 105 -15.56 -5.72 5.11
N GLY A 106 -14.63 -4.94 4.56
CA GLY A 106 -14.55 -4.66 3.13
C GLY A 106 -14.17 -5.88 2.32
N MET A 107 -13.29 -6.75 2.84
CA MET A 107 -13.02 -8.07 2.25
C MET A 107 -14.28 -8.94 2.23
N VAL A 108 -15.05 -8.94 3.33
CA VAL A 108 -16.35 -9.65 3.38
C VAL A 108 -17.32 -9.08 2.35
N ALA A 109 -17.43 -7.75 2.26
CA ALA A 109 -18.26 -7.08 1.27
C ALA A 109 -17.80 -7.41 -0.17
N ASN A 110 -16.50 -7.49 -0.44
CA ASN A 110 -15.97 -7.91 -1.74
C ASN A 110 -16.41 -9.35 -2.09
N ILE A 111 -16.34 -10.28 -1.13
CA ILE A 111 -16.83 -11.65 -1.31
C ILE A 111 -18.34 -11.67 -1.58
N ILE A 112 -19.14 -10.88 -0.86
CA ILE A 112 -20.58 -10.76 -1.07
C ILE A 112 -20.88 -10.24 -2.48
N VAL A 113 -20.22 -9.15 -2.90
CA VAL A 113 -20.35 -8.59 -4.25
C VAL A 113 -19.98 -9.65 -5.29
N ALA A 114 -18.86 -10.36 -5.12
CA ALA A 114 -18.44 -11.38 -6.05
C ALA A 114 -19.35 -12.62 -6.07
N ARG A 115 -19.97 -12.97 -4.94
CA ARG A 115 -20.93 -14.07 -4.85
C ARG A 115 -22.21 -13.76 -5.62
N PHE A 116 -22.83 -12.63 -5.35
CA PHE A 116 -24.21 -12.35 -5.80
C PHE A 116 -24.28 -11.52 -7.08
N THR A 117 -23.19 -10.88 -7.52
CA THR A 117 -23.16 -10.10 -8.76
C THR A 117 -22.39 -10.81 -9.88
N ARG A 118 -22.33 -10.18 -11.07
CA ARG A 118 -21.49 -10.61 -12.20
C ARG A 118 -20.01 -10.27 -12.02
N LEU A 119 -19.66 -9.44 -11.02
CA LEU A 119 -18.29 -9.03 -10.74
C LEU A 119 -17.55 -10.13 -9.97
N LYS A 120 -17.18 -11.22 -10.64
CA LYS A 120 -16.52 -12.39 -10.05
C LYS A 120 -15.03 -12.13 -9.76
N TYR A 121 -14.71 -11.05 -9.05
CA TYR A 121 -13.33 -10.64 -8.74
C TYR A 121 -13.11 -10.59 -7.24
N ILE A 122 -12.10 -11.33 -6.78
CA ILE A 122 -11.67 -11.31 -5.39
C ILE A 122 -10.34 -10.57 -5.34
N PHE A 123 -10.30 -9.44 -4.64
CA PHE A 123 -9.14 -8.57 -4.63
C PHE A 123 -8.15 -9.01 -3.56
N LEU A 124 -6.98 -9.49 -4.00
CA LEU A 124 -6.01 -10.17 -3.14
C LEU A 124 -4.75 -9.32 -2.86
N THR A 125 -4.71 -8.08 -3.34
CA THR A 125 -3.62 -7.15 -3.06
C THR A 125 -3.81 -6.46 -1.71
N GLY A 126 -3.52 -7.18 -0.64
CA GLY A 126 -3.88 -6.77 0.72
C GLY A 126 -3.30 -5.42 1.18
N HIS A 127 -2.11 -5.02 0.72
CA HIS A 127 -1.51 -3.74 1.13
C HIS A 127 -2.22 -2.55 0.51
N HIS A 128 -2.58 -2.66 -0.77
CA HIS A 128 -3.44 -1.69 -1.41
C HIS A 128 -4.81 -1.65 -0.77
N THR A 129 -5.40 -2.80 -0.42
CA THR A 129 -6.66 -2.87 0.32
C THR A 129 -6.57 -2.10 1.63
N PHE A 130 -5.49 -2.31 2.39
CA PHE A 130 -5.24 -1.63 3.64
C PHE A 130 -5.07 -0.11 3.47
N TYR A 131 -4.30 0.33 2.47
CA TYR A 131 -4.10 1.74 2.17
C TYR A 131 -5.42 2.42 1.74
N MET A 132 -6.20 1.75 0.90
CA MET A 132 -7.50 2.26 0.47
C MET A 132 -8.53 2.27 1.61
N ALA A 133 -8.51 1.26 2.48
CA ALA A 133 -9.32 1.25 3.70
C ALA A 133 -9.01 2.48 4.57
N CYS A 134 -7.73 2.82 4.71
CA CYS A 134 -7.29 3.99 5.46
C CYS A 134 -7.80 5.28 4.82
N MET A 135 -7.61 5.45 3.51
CA MET A 135 -8.08 6.64 2.79
C MET A 135 -9.60 6.80 2.85
N ILE A 136 -10.36 5.73 2.61
CA ILE A 136 -11.82 5.76 2.76
C ILE A 136 -12.21 6.13 4.20
N GLY A 137 -11.54 5.54 5.19
CA GLY A 137 -11.77 5.85 6.60
C GLY A 137 -11.53 7.32 6.92
N ILE A 138 -10.45 7.91 6.43
CA ILE A 138 -10.14 9.34 6.63
C ILE A 138 -11.21 10.21 5.96
N ILE A 139 -11.52 9.97 4.69
CA ILE A 139 -12.50 10.76 3.92
C ILE A 139 -13.86 10.76 4.62
N LEU A 140 -14.33 9.57 5.03
CA LEU A 140 -15.61 9.45 5.72
C LEU A 140 -15.59 10.10 7.11
N THR A 141 -14.48 9.99 7.85
CA THR A 141 -14.35 10.65 9.15
C THR A 141 -14.38 12.18 9.00
N VAL A 142 -13.69 12.72 8.00
CA VAL A 142 -13.73 14.16 7.68
C VAL A 142 -15.13 14.59 7.23
N ALA A 143 -15.87 13.71 6.55
CA ALA A 143 -17.27 13.92 6.20
C ALA A 143 -18.24 13.78 7.40
N GLY A 144 -17.74 13.50 8.61
CA GLY A 144 -18.53 13.44 9.84
C GLY A 144 -19.08 12.06 10.19
N PHE A 145 -18.64 10.99 9.51
CA PHE A 145 -19.06 9.62 9.86
C PHE A 145 -18.25 9.09 11.04
N GLU A 146 -18.94 8.46 11.99
CA GLU A 146 -18.33 7.88 13.18
C GLU A 146 -18.81 6.44 13.45
N GLY A 147 -18.06 5.72 14.28
CA GLY A 147 -18.43 4.41 14.81
C GLY A 147 -18.89 3.41 13.74
N VAL A 148 -20.09 2.86 13.94
CA VAL A 148 -20.65 1.83 13.05
C VAL A 148 -20.92 2.37 11.65
N GLN A 149 -21.40 3.61 11.51
CA GLN A 149 -21.71 4.20 10.21
C GLN A 149 -20.44 4.39 9.36
N LEU A 150 -19.33 4.79 9.98
CA LEU A 150 -18.02 4.88 9.35
C LEU A 150 -17.57 3.52 8.81
N VAL A 151 -17.59 2.50 9.67
CA VAL A 151 -17.10 1.15 9.32
C VAL A 151 -18.00 0.52 8.26
N PHE A 152 -19.33 0.60 8.40
CA PHE A 152 -20.29 0.02 7.47
C PHE A 152 -20.18 0.64 6.08
N THR A 153 -20.24 1.97 5.99
CA THR A 153 -20.12 2.70 4.73
C THR A 153 -18.76 2.44 4.09
N GLY A 154 -17.68 2.54 4.88
CA GLY A 154 -16.32 2.31 4.38
C GLY A 154 -16.11 0.89 3.85
N ALA A 155 -16.62 -0.13 4.56
CA ALA A 155 -16.52 -1.52 4.14
C ALA A 155 -17.29 -1.79 2.85
N LEU A 156 -18.51 -1.26 2.71
CA LEU A 156 -19.29 -1.40 1.47
C LEU A 156 -18.62 -0.71 0.30
N THR A 157 -18.16 0.52 0.49
CA THR A 157 -17.41 1.26 -0.53
C THR A 157 -16.17 0.49 -0.95
N LEU A 158 -15.36 0.04 0.01
CA LEU A 158 -14.15 -0.72 -0.25
C LEU A 158 -14.45 -2.02 -1.01
N GLY A 159 -15.42 -2.81 -0.55
CA GLY A 159 -15.78 -4.08 -1.18
C GLY A 159 -16.29 -3.92 -2.61
N LEU A 160 -17.04 -2.84 -2.87
CA LEU A 160 -17.50 -2.49 -4.23
C LEU A 160 -16.34 -2.10 -5.14
N VAL A 161 -15.44 -1.21 -4.70
CA VAL A 161 -14.31 -0.79 -5.54
C VAL A 161 -13.34 -1.93 -5.82
N MET A 162 -13.18 -2.85 -4.87
CA MET A 162 -12.38 -4.07 -5.02
C MET A 162 -12.94 -5.03 -6.06
N ALA A 163 -14.25 -5.01 -6.34
CA ALA A 163 -14.85 -5.78 -7.43
C ALA A 163 -14.89 -4.99 -8.75
N PHE A 164 -15.10 -3.68 -8.67
CA PHE A 164 -15.27 -2.79 -9.81
C PHE A 164 -13.95 -2.54 -10.57
N PHE A 165 -12.86 -2.22 -9.87
CA PHE A 165 -11.59 -1.91 -10.53
C PHE A 165 -11.03 -3.10 -11.35
N PRO A 166 -10.95 -4.33 -10.81
CA PRO A 166 -10.54 -5.47 -11.62
C PRO A 166 -11.43 -5.67 -12.85
N ALA A 167 -12.74 -5.42 -12.73
CA ALA A 167 -13.67 -5.57 -13.84
C ALA A 167 -13.36 -4.64 -15.02
N ILE A 168 -13.06 -3.36 -14.75
CA ILE A 168 -12.72 -2.41 -15.82
C ILE A 168 -11.32 -2.69 -16.41
N ALA A 169 -10.40 -3.22 -15.60
CA ALA A 169 -9.08 -3.65 -16.07
C ALA A 169 -9.12 -4.94 -16.91
N GLN A 170 -10.13 -5.80 -16.72
CA GLN A 170 -10.11 -7.17 -17.23
C GLN A 170 -9.98 -7.27 -18.76
N ARG A 171 -10.52 -6.30 -19.50
CA ARG A 171 -10.36 -6.27 -20.95
C ARG A 171 -8.88 -6.20 -21.37
N TYR A 172 -8.09 -5.41 -20.66
CA TYR A 172 -6.65 -5.27 -20.93
C TYR A 172 -5.86 -6.44 -20.36
N MET A 173 -6.24 -6.94 -19.18
CA MET A 173 -5.65 -8.17 -18.64
C MET A 173 -5.74 -9.33 -19.60
N ARG A 174 -6.93 -9.62 -20.17
CA ARG A 174 -7.08 -10.68 -21.17
C ARG A 174 -6.19 -10.52 -22.40
N ARG A 175 -5.90 -9.27 -22.80
CA ARG A 175 -4.99 -9.00 -23.92
C ARG A 175 -3.53 -9.24 -23.55
N ILE A 176 -3.15 -8.94 -22.31
CA ILE A 176 -1.79 -9.11 -21.80
C ILE A 176 -1.51 -10.59 -21.52
N THR A 177 -2.44 -11.28 -20.86
CA THR A 177 -2.23 -12.65 -20.37
C THR A 177 -2.64 -13.73 -21.38
N GLY A 178 -3.51 -13.38 -22.33
CA GLY A 178 -4.07 -14.33 -23.31
C GLY A 178 -5.16 -15.24 -22.74
N ASN A 179 -5.51 -15.11 -21.46
CA ASN A 179 -6.52 -15.91 -20.76
C ASN A 179 -7.38 -15.03 -19.82
N ASP A 180 -8.35 -15.63 -19.12
CA ASP A 180 -9.30 -14.92 -18.24
C ASP A 180 -9.25 -15.42 -16.79
N ASP A 181 -8.15 -16.09 -16.43
CA ASP A 181 -8.00 -16.79 -15.15
C ASP A 181 -7.61 -15.84 -14.01
N ILE A 182 -6.94 -14.74 -14.34
CA ILE A 182 -6.41 -13.77 -13.38
C ILE A 182 -6.90 -12.37 -13.71
N ALA A 183 -7.05 -11.55 -12.68
CA ALA A 183 -7.47 -10.17 -12.79
C ALA A 183 -6.44 -9.23 -12.14
N PHE A 184 -6.66 -7.93 -12.31
CA PHE A 184 -5.74 -6.89 -11.83
C PHE A 184 -6.28 -6.20 -10.58
N GLY A 185 -5.57 -6.32 -9.47
CA GLY A 185 -5.95 -5.82 -8.16
C GLY A 185 -5.10 -4.64 -7.71
N HIS A 186 -5.34 -3.43 -8.24
CA HIS A 186 -4.65 -2.22 -7.81
C HIS A 186 -5.54 -0.98 -7.96
N PHE A 187 -5.43 0.00 -7.07
CA PHE A 187 -6.33 1.17 -7.07
C PHE A 187 -5.93 2.28 -8.05
N GLY A 188 -4.73 2.23 -8.62
CA GLY A 188 -4.31 3.02 -9.79
C GLY A 188 -4.98 2.59 -11.12
N THR A 189 -5.96 1.68 -11.09
CA THR A 189 -6.55 1.06 -12.28
C THR A 189 -7.08 2.03 -13.31
N LEU A 190 -7.65 3.18 -12.91
CA LEU A 190 -8.12 4.18 -13.87
C LEU A 190 -6.98 4.66 -14.79
N GLY A 191 -5.81 4.91 -14.22
CA GLY A 191 -4.61 5.30 -14.98
C GLY A 191 -4.18 4.19 -15.94
N TYR A 192 -4.14 2.93 -15.48
CA TYR A 192 -3.74 1.81 -16.34
C TYR A 192 -4.73 1.54 -17.48
N VAL A 193 -6.03 1.60 -17.19
CA VAL A 193 -7.10 1.45 -18.18
C VAL A 193 -7.04 2.58 -19.20
N LEU A 194 -6.79 3.82 -18.76
CA LEU A 194 -6.60 4.96 -19.64
C LEU A 194 -5.36 4.79 -20.52
N SER A 195 -4.23 4.37 -19.95
CA SER A 195 -3.00 4.09 -20.70
C SER A 195 -3.22 2.99 -21.75
N GLY A 196 -3.88 1.90 -21.39
CA GLY A 196 -4.24 0.84 -22.33
C GLY A 196 -5.19 1.32 -23.43
N TRP A 197 -6.14 2.19 -23.09
CA TRP A 197 -7.05 2.79 -24.07
C TRP A 197 -6.31 3.71 -25.05
N LEU A 198 -5.50 4.64 -24.54
CA LEU A 198 -4.68 5.55 -25.34
C LEU A 198 -3.73 4.76 -26.24
N GLY A 199 -2.99 3.80 -25.69
CA GLY A 199 -2.09 2.94 -26.44
C GLY A 199 -2.79 2.20 -27.59
N SER A 200 -4.04 1.75 -27.38
CA SER A 200 -4.83 1.12 -28.45
C SER A 200 -5.25 2.07 -29.57
N LYS A 201 -5.23 3.38 -29.33
CA LYS A 201 -5.58 4.43 -30.31
C LYS A 201 -4.35 4.94 -31.06
N VAL A 202 -3.24 5.14 -30.38
CA VAL A 202 -2.04 5.80 -30.95
C VAL A 202 -0.89 4.83 -31.29
N GLY A 203 -0.89 3.61 -30.75
CA GLY A 203 0.25 2.69 -30.80
C GLY A 203 0.31 1.72 -31.98
N LYS A 204 -0.53 1.87 -33.02
CA LYS A 204 -0.71 0.85 -34.08
C LYS A 204 0.57 0.43 -34.84
N ASN A 205 1.68 1.17 -34.70
CA ASN A 205 2.99 0.84 -35.30
C ASN A 205 4.18 1.02 -34.33
N SER A 206 3.94 1.16 -33.02
CA SER A 206 5.03 1.34 -32.06
C SER A 206 5.68 0.00 -31.74
N ARG A 207 7.03 -0.06 -31.76
CA ARG A 207 7.76 -1.20 -31.21
C ARG A 207 7.39 -1.36 -29.74
N SER A 208 7.18 -2.62 -29.35
CA SER A 208 6.97 -2.93 -27.94
C SER A 208 8.25 -2.61 -27.15
N THR A 209 8.10 -2.06 -25.95
CA THR A 209 9.22 -1.95 -25.01
C THR A 209 9.84 -3.32 -24.73
N GLU A 210 9.07 -4.41 -24.88
CA GLU A 210 9.56 -5.78 -24.69
C GLU A 210 10.61 -6.23 -25.71
N GLU A 211 10.69 -5.53 -26.83
CA GLU A 211 11.71 -5.74 -27.86
C GLU A 211 12.98 -4.93 -27.61
N MET A 212 13.00 -4.06 -26.58
CA MET A 212 14.18 -3.29 -26.21
C MET A 212 15.15 -4.14 -25.39
N ASN A 213 16.40 -4.20 -25.84
CA ASN A 213 17.50 -4.79 -25.08
C ASN A 213 18.10 -3.75 -24.13
N LEU A 214 17.82 -3.88 -22.83
CA LEU A 214 18.50 -3.09 -21.82
C LEU A 214 19.97 -3.54 -21.71
N PRO A 215 20.94 -2.62 -21.79
CA PRO A 215 22.34 -2.99 -21.66
C PRO A 215 22.61 -3.53 -20.24
N LYS A 216 23.48 -4.55 -20.13
CA LYS A 216 23.72 -5.31 -18.89
C LYS A 216 24.13 -4.43 -17.69
N ASN A 217 24.75 -3.28 -17.96
CA ASN A 217 25.16 -2.29 -16.96
C ASN A 217 23.98 -1.57 -16.27
N LEU A 218 22.76 -1.60 -16.83
CA LEU A 218 21.56 -1.00 -16.23
C LEU A 218 20.67 -2.04 -15.51
N SER A 219 21.11 -3.29 -15.41
CA SER A 219 20.33 -4.38 -14.79
C SER A 219 20.03 -4.17 -13.31
N PHE A 220 20.85 -3.41 -12.59
CA PHE A 220 20.65 -3.07 -11.18
C PHE A 220 19.38 -2.23 -10.94
N LEU A 221 18.87 -1.52 -11.97
CA LEU A 221 17.60 -0.77 -11.91
C LEU A 221 16.37 -1.66 -11.69
N ARG A 222 16.52 -2.99 -11.85
CA ARG A 222 15.47 -3.97 -11.54
C ARG A 222 15.26 -4.14 -10.04
N ASP A 223 16.23 -3.80 -9.21
CA ASP A 223 16.03 -3.75 -7.76
C ASP A 223 15.29 -2.47 -7.39
N SER A 224 14.08 -2.62 -6.85
CA SER A 224 13.23 -1.49 -6.49
C SER A 224 13.89 -0.57 -5.47
N SER A 225 14.67 -1.10 -4.54
CA SER A 225 15.31 -0.32 -3.49
C SER A 225 16.43 0.54 -4.07
N ILE A 226 17.22 -0.01 -5.01
CA ILE A 226 18.26 0.73 -5.72
C ILE A 226 17.65 1.79 -6.63
N SER A 227 16.61 1.44 -7.37
CA SER A 227 15.90 2.36 -8.27
C SER A 227 15.28 3.55 -7.53
N ILE A 228 14.60 3.29 -6.41
CA ILE A 228 14.05 4.34 -5.53
C ILE A 228 15.18 5.23 -4.99
N SER A 229 16.27 4.62 -4.48
CA SER A 229 17.41 5.38 -3.94
C SER A 229 17.98 6.34 -4.97
N MET A 230 18.27 5.87 -6.19
CA MET A 230 18.85 6.71 -7.23
C MET A 230 17.90 7.82 -7.68
N THR A 231 16.62 7.48 -7.87
CA THR A 231 15.61 8.47 -8.26
C THR A 231 15.52 9.57 -7.21
N MET A 232 15.52 9.19 -5.94
CA MET A 232 15.48 10.16 -4.85
C MET A 232 16.75 10.97 -4.74
N ILE A 233 17.94 10.40 -4.99
CA ILE A 233 19.19 11.15 -5.00
C ILE A 233 19.10 12.30 -6.00
N VAL A 234 18.63 12.02 -7.22
CA VAL A 234 18.47 13.05 -8.25
C VAL A 234 17.51 14.14 -7.78
N ILE A 235 16.34 13.78 -7.24
CA ILE A 235 15.34 14.74 -6.77
C ILE A 235 15.91 15.59 -5.62
N TYR A 236 16.53 14.97 -4.62
CA TYR A 236 17.14 15.66 -3.49
C TYR A 236 18.23 16.63 -3.90
N LEU A 237 19.13 16.21 -4.81
CA LEU A 237 20.22 17.05 -5.27
C LEU A 237 19.71 18.28 -6.01
N ILE A 238 18.73 18.11 -6.91
CA ILE A 238 18.10 19.23 -7.62
C ILE A 238 17.49 20.20 -6.60
N LEU A 239 16.71 19.70 -5.65
CA LEU A 239 16.04 20.55 -4.67
C LEU A 239 17.02 21.24 -3.71
N ALA A 240 18.08 20.57 -3.30
CA ALA A 240 19.10 21.16 -2.44
C ALA A 240 19.90 22.25 -3.16
N ILE A 241 20.18 22.08 -4.46
CA ILE A 241 20.79 23.12 -5.29
C ILE A 241 19.84 24.31 -5.44
N CYS A 242 18.55 24.05 -5.72
CA CYS A 242 17.55 25.12 -5.87
C CYS A 242 17.28 25.88 -4.55
N ALA A 243 17.25 25.18 -3.42
CA ALA A 243 17.06 25.78 -2.10
C ALA A 243 18.30 26.54 -1.61
N GLY A 244 19.48 26.21 -2.14
CA GLY A 244 20.74 26.87 -1.82
C GLY A 244 21.45 26.25 -0.61
N GLN A 245 22.80 26.33 -0.65
CA GLN A 245 23.67 25.76 0.37
C GLN A 245 23.35 26.31 1.77
N ASP A 246 23.29 27.64 1.91
CA ASP A 246 23.12 28.29 3.22
C ASP A 246 21.84 27.84 3.93
N TYR A 247 20.74 27.69 3.19
CA TYR A 247 19.48 27.22 3.75
C TYR A 247 19.59 25.77 4.25
N VAL A 248 20.09 24.86 3.41
CA VAL A 248 20.20 23.45 3.78
C VAL A 248 21.16 23.27 4.95
N GLU A 249 22.31 23.95 4.95
CA GLU A 249 23.34 23.80 5.98
C GLU A 249 22.93 24.40 7.33
N SER A 250 22.25 25.54 7.32
CA SER A 250 21.83 26.22 8.55
C SER A 250 20.52 25.70 9.14
N GLN A 251 19.56 25.27 8.30
CA GLN A 251 18.20 24.93 8.76
C GLN A 251 17.91 23.43 8.80
N LEU A 252 18.57 22.61 7.96
CA LEU A 252 18.16 21.22 7.76
C LEU A 252 19.24 20.19 8.12
N SER A 253 20.49 20.44 7.76
CA SER A 253 21.56 19.45 7.86
C SER A 253 22.36 19.52 9.17
N GLY A 254 22.12 20.55 10.00
CA GLY A 254 22.88 20.77 11.22
C GLY A 254 24.36 21.09 10.97
N GLY A 255 24.67 21.82 9.89
CA GLY A 255 26.03 22.19 9.50
C GLY A 255 26.77 21.14 8.65
N GLN A 256 26.13 20.02 8.29
CA GLN A 256 26.68 19.06 7.33
C GLN A 256 26.58 19.60 5.90
N ASN A 257 27.55 19.29 5.03
CA ASN A 257 27.51 19.71 3.62
C ASN A 257 26.17 19.34 2.94
N TYR A 258 25.57 20.31 2.25
CA TYR A 258 24.22 20.17 1.68
C TYR A 258 24.05 19.01 0.69
N LEU A 259 25.08 18.69 -0.12
CA LEU A 259 25.02 17.58 -1.08
C LEU A 259 25.14 16.22 -0.38
N VAL A 260 26.05 16.11 0.60
CA VAL A 260 26.21 14.90 1.39
C VAL A 260 24.93 14.60 2.17
N TYR A 261 24.37 15.61 2.82
CA TYR A 261 23.09 15.50 3.51
C TYR A 261 21.98 15.02 2.57
N SER A 262 21.89 15.60 1.38
CA SER A 262 20.89 15.27 0.36
C SER A 262 20.99 13.81 -0.11
N ILE A 263 22.20 13.30 -0.35
CA ILE A 263 22.41 11.90 -0.73
C ILE A 263 22.00 10.97 0.41
N ILE A 264 22.39 11.28 1.64
CA ILE A 264 22.02 10.47 2.81
C ILE A 264 20.51 10.46 3.00
N GLN A 265 19.83 11.61 2.90
CA GLN A 265 18.37 11.68 3.06
C GLN A 265 17.63 10.93 1.94
N ALA A 266 18.13 10.97 0.71
CA ALA A 266 17.57 10.19 -0.38
C ALA A 266 17.69 8.67 -0.16
N ILE A 267 18.82 8.19 0.37
CA ILE A 267 19.01 6.78 0.71
C ILE A 267 18.16 6.41 1.95
N THR A 268 18.07 7.29 2.95
CA THR A 268 17.19 7.13 4.11
C THR A 268 15.73 6.99 3.69
N PHE A 269 15.27 7.77 2.72
CA PHE A 269 13.95 7.63 2.14
C PHE A 269 13.73 6.21 1.61
N ALA A 270 14.65 5.72 0.78
CA ALA A 270 14.54 4.38 0.21
C ALA A 270 14.58 3.29 1.29
N ALA A 271 15.39 3.47 2.34
CA ALA A 271 15.42 2.59 3.50
C ALA A 271 14.08 2.60 4.26
N GLY A 272 13.48 3.76 4.47
CA GLY A 272 12.15 3.90 5.07
C GLY A 272 11.08 3.14 4.29
N VAL A 273 11.04 3.33 2.96
CA VAL A 273 10.14 2.58 2.07
C VAL A 273 10.38 1.07 2.19
N PHE A 274 11.65 0.63 2.18
CA PHE A 274 11.99 -0.78 2.31
C PHE A 274 11.47 -1.37 3.63
N ILE A 275 11.67 -0.69 4.76
CA ILE A 275 11.20 -1.14 6.08
C ILE A 275 9.66 -1.25 6.09
N ILE A 276 8.96 -0.23 5.57
CA ILE A 276 7.49 -0.25 5.46
C ILE A 276 7.02 -1.47 4.67
N LEU A 277 7.64 -1.74 3.51
CA LEU A 277 7.30 -2.88 2.66
C LEU A 277 7.53 -4.23 3.39
N GLN A 278 8.56 -4.34 4.23
CA GLN A 278 8.75 -5.55 5.06
C GLN A 278 7.66 -5.68 6.14
N GLY A 279 7.30 -4.59 6.82
CA GLY A 279 6.23 -4.59 7.82
C GLY A 279 4.88 -4.99 7.21
N VAL A 280 4.56 -4.40 6.07
CA VAL A 280 3.37 -4.75 5.27
C VAL A 280 3.37 -6.23 4.89
N ARG A 281 4.48 -6.77 4.39
CA ARG A 281 4.58 -8.21 4.03
C ARG A 281 4.31 -9.12 5.21
N LEU A 282 4.80 -8.79 6.40
CA LEU A 282 4.55 -9.54 7.63
C LEU A 282 3.07 -9.58 8.00
N ILE A 283 2.37 -8.43 7.90
CA ILE A 283 0.92 -8.34 8.15
C ILE A 283 0.15 -9.18 7.11
N LEU A 284 0.48 -9.02 5.84
CA LEU A 284 -0.26 -9.68 4.76
C LEU A 284 -0.06 -11.18 4.70
N ALA A 285 1.11 -11.68 5.08
CA ALA A 285 1.41 -13.11 5.10
C ALA A 285 0.42 -13.91 5.96
N GLU A 286 -0.23 -13.27 6.92
CA GLU A 286 -1.17 -13.90 7.84
C GLU A 286 -2.62 -13.53 7.50
N ILE A 287 -2.87 -12.27 7.11
CA ILE A 287 -4.22 -11.79 6.77
C ILE A 287 -4.69 -12.31 5.40
N VAL A 288 -3.85 -12.30 4.36
CA VAL A 288 -4.31 -12.65 3.00
C VAL A 288 -4.67 -14.13 2.87
N PRO A 289 -3.84 -15.11 3.33
CA PRO A 289 -4.23 -16.52 3.30
C PRO A 289 -5.49 -16.82 4.10
N ALA A 290 -5.73 -16.02 5.16
CA ALA A 290 -6.93 -16.17 5.95
C ALA A 290 -8.20 -15.88 5.15
N PHE A 291 -8.16 -14.98 4.18
CA PHE A 291 -9.31 -14.63 3.36
C PHE A 291 -9.37 -15.39 2.03
N THR A 292 -8.24 -15.74 1.42
CA THR A 292 -8.22 -16.53 0.15
C THR A 292 -8.86 -17.90 0.34
N GLY A 293 -8.53 -18.61 1.41
CA GLY A 293 -9.05 -19.96 1.68
C GLY A 293 -10.57 -20.04 1.87
N PHE A 294 -11.22 -18.95 2.30
CA PHE A 294 -12.68 -18.84 2.34
C PHE A 294 -13.26 -18.47 0.97
N SER A 295 -12.61 -17.56 0.25
CA SER A 295 -13.13 -17.02 -1.02
C SER A 295 -13.30 -18.09 -2.12
N GLU A 296 -12.35 -19.03 -2.25
CA GLU A 296 -12.39 -20.09 -3.26
C GLU A 296 -13.57 -21.06 -3.06
N LYS A 297 -13.96 -21.32 -1.80
CA LYS A 297 -15.12 -22.17 -1.49
C LYS A 297 -16.44 -21.42 -1.63
N LEU A 298 -16.45 -20.13 -1.33
CA LEU A 298 -17.67 -19.32 -1.28
C LEU A 298 -18.06 -18.77 -2.65
N VAL A 299 -17.13 -18.47 -3.55
CA VAL A 299 -17.41 -17.78 -4.83
C VAL A 299 -17.01 -18.65 -6.03
N PRO A 300 -17.97 -19.36 -6.66
CA PRO A 300 -17.74 -20.13 -7.87
C PRO A 300 -17.23 -19.23 -8.99
N ASN A 301 -16.22 -19.69 -9.71
CA ASN A 301 -15.60 -19.00 -10.85
C ASN A 301 -15.03 -17.61 -10.47
N ALA A 302 -14.62 -17.43 -9.21
CA ALA A 302 -13.91 -16.24 -8.80
C ALA A 302 -12.57 -16.12 -9.54
N ARG A 303 -12.29 -14.92 -10.06
CA ARG A 303 -10.99 -14.55 -10.58
C ARG A 303 -10.20 -13.85 -9.48
N PRO A 304 -9.03 -14.37 -9.07
CA PRO A 304 -8.15 -13.66 -8.17
C PRO A 304 -7.61 -12.41 -8.86
N ALA A 305 -7.84 -11.24 -8.27
CA ALA A 305 -7.27 -9.98 -8.71
C ALA A 305 -5.97 -9.71 -7.95
N LEU A 306 -4.86 -9.76 -8.69
CA LEU A 306 -3.50 -9.76 -8.17
C LEU A 306 -2.78 -8.45 -8.49
N ASP A 307 -1.75 -8.15 -7.72
CA ASP A 307 -1.00 -6.90 -7.81
C ASP A 307 -0.21 -6.76 -9.13
N CYS A 308 0.29 -5.55 -9.38
CA CYS A 308 1.05 -5.14 -10.56
C CYS A 308 2.10 -6.16 -11.05
N PRO A 309 2.89 -6.81 -10.19
CA PRO A 309 3.88 -7.79 -10.65
C PRO A 309 3.32 -8.96 -11.45
N VAL A 310 2.01 -9.24 -11.35
CA VAL A 310 1.36 -10.31 -12.13
C VAL A 310 1.50 -10.09 -13.64
N VAL A 311 1.59 -8.84 -14.10
CA VAL A 311 1.71 -8.54 -15.54
C VAL A 311 3.17 -8.52 -16.01
N TYR A 312 4.14 -8.38 -15.09
CA TYR A 312 5.55 -8.21 -15.46
C TYR A 312 6.11 -9.36 -16.31
N PRO A 313 5.78 -10.66 -16.05
CA PRO A 313 6.27 -11.74 -16.88
C PRO A 313 5.86 -11.67 -18.35
N TYR A 314 4.74 -11.02 -18.65
CA TYR A 314 4.18 -10.83 -20.00
C TYR A 314 4.76 -9.61 -20.72
N ALA A 315 5.44 -8.74 -19.96
CA ALA A 315 6.08 -7.53 -20.42
C ALA A 315 7.53 -7.47 -19.87
N ARG A 316 8.34 -8.50 -20.20
CA ARG A 316 9.79 -8.48 -19.94
C ARG A 316 10.61 -8.03 -21.14
N MET A 317 11.30 -6.89 -20.99
CA MET A 317 12.38 -6.45 -21.86
C MET A 317 13.42 -7.57 -22.02
N ARG A 318 13.71 -7.94 -23.27
CA ARG A 318 14.76 -8.90 -23.61
C ARG A 318 16.13 -8.37 -23.15
N CYS A 319 17.04 -9.28 -22.84
CA CYS A 319 18.45 -8.97 -22.53
C CYS A 319 19.35 -9.73 -23.48
#